data_AF-A0A847M597-F1
#
_entry.id   AF-A0A847M597-F1
#
_cell.length_a   1.000
_cell.length_b   1.000
_cell.length_c   1.000
_cell.angle_alpha   90.00
_cell.angle_beta   90.00
_cell.angle_gamma   90.00
#
_symmetry.space_group_name_H-M   'P 1'
#
loop_
_entity.id
_entity.type
_entity.pdbx_description
1 polymer ?
#
loop_
_entity_poly.entity_id
_entity_poly.type
_entity_poly.pdbx_seq_one_letter_code
_entity_poly.pdbx_strand_id
1 'polypeptide(L)'
;ETGMPLQWGYPVSQANIMLTSAFGGGLFMRHGGMQNLTTWFTGWFLTRGYLPNLSAYHFEGLRIADEGGIARREMVVTLLLAMVLGMAASYWMQLDAAYSFGANFLEGGTHGGGMRVAATRYGFAQLAEASRGGLKPIPGEAIAVIWGMVATITLTVLRTLIPRFPLHHLGFVIGTTRGHQAWSGLALAAALKSLAIRLGGVGLYRRLVPAAIGVVIGHFVVSGGIWSIAAVFGGEAYRSYQVWFG
;
A
#
# COMPACT_ATOMS: atom_id res chain seq x y z
N GLU A 1 -1.17 15.79 -11.49
CA GLU A 1 -2.16 15.17 -10.58
C GLU A 1 -1.40 14.62 -9.40
N THR A 2 -1.73 15.04 -8.18
CA THR A 2 -1.10 14.50 -6.96
C THR A 2 -1.54 13.05 -6.82
N GLY A 3 -0.59 12.13 -6.61
CA GLY A 3 -0.87 10.69 -6.46
C GLY A 3 -1.83 10.38 -5.30
N MET A 4 -2.18 9.10 -5.14
CA MET A 4 -3.06 8.68 -4.05
C MET A 4 -2.45 9.08 -2.69
N PRO A 5 -3.17 9.82 -1.83
CA PRO A 5 -2.69 10.22 -0.51
C PRO A 5 -2.74 9.09 0.54
N LEU A 6 -2.90 7.85 0.08
CA LEU A 6 -3.01 6.64 0.90
C LEU A 6 -1.98 5.65 0.36
N GLN A 7 -0.96 5.37 1.16
CA GLN A 7 0.06 4.36 0.86
C GLN A 7 -0.57 2.99 0.55
N TRP A 8 -1.69 2.70 1.21
CA TRP A 8 -2.42 1.44 1.06
C TRP A 8 -3.66 1.54 0.15
N GLY A 9 -3.78 2.59 -0.67
CA GLY A 9 -4.88 2.78 -1.62
C GLY A 9 -4.99 1.68 -2.69
N TYR A 10 -3.89 0.97 -2.97
CA TYR A 10 -3.86 -0.11 -3.95
C TYR A 10 -4.46 -1.42 -3.39
N PRO A 11 -5.45 -2.03 -4.06
CA PRO A 11 -6.14 -3.23 -3.56
C PRO A 11 -5.31 -4.50 -3.84
N VAL A 12 -4.25 -4.69 -3.05
CA VAL A 12 -3.23 -5.75 -3.19
C VAL A 12 -3.83 -7.15 -3.41
N SER A 13 -4.72 -7.57 -2.50
CA SER A 13 -5.32 -8.92 -2.57
C SER A 13 -6.17 -9.10 -3.82
N GLN A 14 -6.97 -8.09 -4.15
CA GLN A 14 -7.85 -8.09 -5.32
C GLN A 14 -7.05 -8.13 -6.62
N ALA A 15 -5.95 -7.37 -6.70
CA ALA A 15 -5.06 -7.40 -7.86
C ALA A 15 -4.44 -8.78 -8.09
N ASN A 16 -4.07 -9.50 -7.03
CA ASN A 16 -3.52 -10.85 -7.15
C ASN A 16 -4.58 -11.89 -7.56
N ILE A 17 -5.79 -11.83 -7.00
CA ILE A 17 -6.83 -12.80 -7.36
C ILE A 17 -7.55 -12.47 -8.66
N MET A 18 -7.50 -11.22 -9.13
CA MET A 18 -8.21 -10.77 -10.34
C MET A 18 -8.06 -11.73 -11.52
N LEU A 19 -6.83 -12.16 -11.82
CA LEU A 19 -6.58 -13.07 -12.94
C LEU A 19 -7.08 -14.49 -12.66
N THR A 20 -6.88 -15.01 -11.45
CA THR A 20 -7.35 -16.35 -11.07
C THR A 20 -8.87 -16.42 -10.94
N SER A 21 -9.53 -15.33 -10.56
CA SER A 21 -10.98 -15.22 -10.45
C SER A 21 -11.64 -14.98 -11.80
N ALA A 22 -10.99 -14.25 -12.72
CA ALA A 22 -11.51 -14.04 -14.07
C ALA A 22 -11.36 -15.28 -14.96
N PHE A 23 -10.22 -15.97 -14.90
CA PHE A 23 -9.88 -17.05 -15.84
C PHE A 23 -9.80 -18.44 -15.20
N GLY A 24 -9.91 -18.55 -13.88
CA GLY A 24 -9.68 -19.79 -13.14
C GLY A 24 -8.19 -20.20 -13.12
N GLY A 25 -7.92 -21.35 -12.53
CA GLY A 25 -6.57 -21.95 -12.51
C GLY A 25 -6.14 -22.53 -13.87
N GLY A 26 -7.09 -22.75 -14.79
CA GLY A 26 -6.83 -23.38 -16.08
C GLY A 26 -5.87 -22.60 -16.99
N LEU A 27 -5.94 -21.27 -16.99
CA LEU A 27 -5.04 -20.42 -17.76
C LEU A 27 -3.57 -20.59 -17.32
N PHE A 28 -3.34 -20.64 -16.02
CA PHE A 28 -2.00 -20.79 -15.43
C PHE A 28 -1.44 -22.20 -15.60
N MET A 29 -2.31 -23.22 -15.56
CA MET A 29 -1.94 -24.63 -15.73
C MET A 29 -1.56 -24.99 -17.17
N ARG A 30 -2.10 -24.29 -18.18
CA ARG A 30 -1.92 -24.60 -19.61
C ARG A 30 -0.46 -24.52 -20.09
N HIS A 31 0.37 -23.67 -19.48
CA HIS A 31 1.74 -23.40 -19.92
C HIS A 31 2.74 -23.37 -18.76
N GLY A 32 2.88 -24.48 -18.02
CA GLY A 32 3.81 -24.58 -16.88
C GLY A 32 3.22 -25.25 -15.63
N GLY A 33 1.96 -25.68 -15.68
CA GLY A 33 1.32 -26.47 -14.64
C GLY A 33 1.35 -25.79 -13.26
N MET A 34 1.65 -26.59 -12.23
CA MET A 34 1.71 -26.11 -10.84
C MET A 34 2.88 -25.16 -10.55
N GLN A 35 3.94 -25.13 -11.39
CA GLN A 35 5.06 -24.22 -11.17
C GLN A 35 4.62 -22.76 -11.33
N ASN A 36 3.84 -22.45 -12.37
CA ASN A 36 3.29 -21.10 -12.58
C ASN A 36 2.42 -20.64 -11.41
N LEU A 37 1.54 -21.53 -10.93
CA LEU A 37 0.67 -21.23 -9.79
C LEU A 37 1.49 -21.03 -8.50
N THR A 38 2.55 -21.82 -8.32
CA THR A 38 3.49 -21.66 -7.21
C THR A 38 4.15 -20.29 -7.28
N THR A 39 4.71 -19.89 -8.43
CA THR A 39 5.33 -18.57 -8.61
C THR A 39 4.31 -17.44 -8.40
N TRP A 40 3.08 -17.58 -8.92
CA TRP A 40 2.03 -16.57 -8.77
C TRP A 40 1.63 -16.32 -7.31
N PHE A 41 1.38 -17.39 -6.54
CA PHE A 41 0.93 -17.26 -5.15
C PHE A 41 2.05 -17.03 -4.15
N THR A 42 3.26 -17.55 -4.39
CA THR A 42 4.43 -17.22 -3.56
C THR A 42 4.92 -15.80 -3.83
N GLY A 43 4.81 -15.33 -5.07
CA GLY A 43 5.08 -13.95 -5.47
C GLY A 43 3.99 -12.94 -5.07
N TRP A 44 2.96 -13.36 -4.32
CA TRP A 44 1.85 -12.50 -3.90
C TRP A 44 2.32 -11.19 -3.24
N PHE A 45 3.40 -11.25 -2.46
CA PHE A 45 3.97 -10.07 -1.78
C PHE A 45 4.43 -8.97 -2.75
N LEU A 46 4.77 -9.30 -4.00
CA LEU A 46 5.18 -8.32 -5.02
C LEU A 46 4.03 -7.40 -5.43
N THR A 47 2.79 -7.86 -5.27
CA THR A 47 1.60 -7.05 -5.55
C THR A 47 1.29 -6.04 -4.43
N ARG A 48 1.96 -6.12 -3.27
CA ARG A 48 1.86 -5.04 -2.28
C ARG A 48 2.43 -3.78 -2.92
N GLY A 49 1.70 -2.67 -2.87
CA GLY A 49 2.01 -1.37 -3.47
C GLY A 49 3.28 -0.69 -2.95
N TYR A 50 4.29 -1.44 -2.53
CA TYR A 50 5.61 -0.96 -2.18
C TYR A 50 6.39 -0.49 -3.39
N LEU A 51 6.22 -1.07 -4.59
CA LEU A 51 7.09 -0.74 -5.73
C LEU A 51 7.10 0.76 -6.09
N PRO A 52 5.95 1.46 -6.19
CA PRO A 52 5.95 2.91 -6.41
C PRO A 52 6.60 3.67 -5.25
N ASN A 53 6.32 3.30 -4.01
CA ASN A 53 6.86 3.97 -2.82
C ASN A 53 8.37 3.76 -2.66
N LEU A 54 8.87 2.55 -2.96
CA LEU A 54 10.29 2.20 -2.90
C LEU A 54 11.07 2.93 -4.02
N SER A 55 10.44 3.13 -5.17
CA SER A 55 11.08 3.89 -6.26
C SER A 55 11.31 5.36 -5.89
N ALA A 56 10.47 5.95 -5.03
CA ALA A 56 10.64 7.33 -4.57
C ALA A 56 11.98 7.53 -3.85
N TYR A 57 12.37 6.60 -2.95
CA TYR A 57 13.67 6.66 -2.27
C TYR A 57 14.86 6.62 -3.24
N HIS A 58 14.76 5.86 -4.33
CA HIS A 58 15.80 5.85 -5.35
C HIS A 58 15.88 7.18 -6.10
N PHE A 59 14.75 7.81 -6.42
CA PHE A 59 14.73 9.13 -7.06
C PHE A 59 15.28 10.23 -6.15
N GLU A 60 14.95 10.19 -4.86
CA GLU A 60 15.52 11.10 -3.86
C GLU A 60 17.03 10.90 -3.72
N GLY A 61 17.50 9.65 -3.67
CA GLY A 61 18.94 9.33 -3.65
C GLY A 61 19.68 9.87 -4.88
N LEU A 62 19.09 9.73 -6.08
CA LEU A 62 19.65 10.32 -7.30
C LEU A 62 19.65 11.84 -7.26
N ARG A 63 18.62 12.47 -6.69
CA ARG A 63 18.56 13.92 -6.52
C ARG A 63 19.63 14.43 -5.56
N ILE A 64 19.88 13.70 -4.46
CA ILE A 64 20.97 13.99 -3.53
C ILE A 64 22.33 13.88 -4.24
N ALA A 65 22.49 12.92 -5.14
CA ALA A 65 23.72 12.82 -5.93
C ALA A 65 23.95 14.04 -6.81
N ASP A 66 22.89 14.51 -7.50
CA ASP A 66 22.96 15.71 -8.34
C ASP A 66 23.31 16.97 -7.53
N GLU A 67 22.70 17.15 -6.36
CA GLU A 67 22.97 18.31 -5.49
C GLU A 67 24.32 18.21 -4.75
N GLY A 68 24.77 16.99 -4.44
CA GLY A 68 26.03 16.72 -3.77
C GLY A 68 27.24 16.57 -4.68
N GLY A 69 27.08 16.68 -6.00
CA GLY A 69 28.16 16.49 -6.98
C GLY A 69 28.71 15.06 -7.04
N ILE A 70 27.91 14.06 -6.63
CA ILE A 70 28.29 12.64 -6.65
C ILE A 70 28.02 12.09 -8.05
N ALA A 71 28.95 11.29 -8.59
CA ALA A 71 28.74 10.68 -9.89
C ALA A 71 27.51 9.76 -9.87
N ARG A 72 26.60 9.92 -10.84
CA ARG A 72 25.36 9.13 -10.91
C ARG A 72 25.59 7.61 -10.81
N ARG A 73 26.69 7.11 -11.42
CA ARG A 73 27.07 5.69 -11.36
C ARG A 73 27.40 5.24 -9.93
N GLU A 74 28.12 6.07 -9.16
CA GLU A 74 28.47 5.78 -7.77
C GLU A 74 27.24 5.74 -6.87
N MET A 75 26.30 6.68 -7.06
CA MET A 75 25.03 6.66 -6.34
C MET A 75 24.22 5.41 -6.66
N VAL A 76 24.10 5.04 -7.94
CA VAL A 76 23.37 3.82 -8.34
C VAL A 76 23.98 2.58 -7.71
N VAL A 77 25.32 2.43 -7.75
CA VAL A 77 26.01 1.29 -7.11
C VAL A 77 25.78 1.30 -5.61
N THR A 78 25.86 2.45 -4.96
CA THR A 78 25.61 2.59 -3.52
C THR A 78 24.18 2.18 -3.16
N LEU A 79 23.18 2.65 -3.90
CA LEU A 79 21.78 2.27 -3.69
C LEU A 79 21.55 0.77 -3.89
N LEU A 80 22.19 0.16 -4.90
CA LEU A 80 22.11 -1.28 -5.14
C LEU A 80 22.76 -2.09 -4.00
N LEU A 81 23.94 -1.68 -3.54
CA LEU A 81 24.62 -2.33 -2.42
C LEU A 81 23.81 -2.19 -1.12
N ALA A 82 23.30 -0.99 -0.83
CA ALA A 82 22.45 -0.74 0.33
C ALA A 82 21.18 -1.61 0.28
N MET A 83 20.56 -1.76 -0.89
CA MET A 83 19.40 -2.63 -1.08
C MET A 83 19.75 -4.09 -0.78
N VAL A 84 20.83 -4.63 -1.34
CA VAL A 84 21.24 -6.03 -1.15
C VAL A 84 21.63 -6.30 0.31
N LEU A 85 22.44 -5.44 0.92
CA LEU A 85 22.87 -5.58 2.31
C LEU A 85 21.69 -5.41 3.27
N GLY A 86 20.83 -4.43 3.04
CA GLY A 86 19.60 -4.22 3.82
C GLY A 86 18.65 -5.40 3.72
N MET A 87 18.50 -5.99 2.54
CA MET A 87 17.70 -7.20 2.33
C MET A 87 18.29 -8.39 3.10
N ALA A 88 19.61 -8.61 3.03
CA ALA A 88 20.28 -9.69 3.76
C ALA A 88 20.13 -9.54 5.29
N ALA A 89 20.39 -8.33 5.82
CA ALA A 89 20.21 -8.03 7.23
C ALA A 89 18.74 -8.19 7.67
N SER A 90 17.79 -7.73 6.85
CA SER A 90 16.36 -7.87 7.12
C SER A 90 15.92 -9.33 7.16
N TYR A 91 16.40 -10.17 6.24
CA TYR A 91 16.11 -11.60 6.28
C TYR A 91 16.69 -12.27 7.51
N TRP A 92 17.95 -11.98 7.82
CA TRP A 92 18.61 -12.56 8.98
C TRP A 92 17.86 -12.22 10.27
N MET A 93 17.54 -10.94 10.50
CA MET A 93 16.79 -10.51 11.68
C MET A 93 15.39 -11.11 11.74
N GLN A 94 14.67 -11.18 10.61
CA GLN A 94 13.32 -11.75 10.60
C GLN A 94 13.33 -13.26 10.87
N LEU A 95 14.30 -14.00 10.31
CA LEU A 95 14.44 -15.43 10.57
C LEU A 95 14.86 -15.67 12.02
N ASP A 96 15.86 -14.96 12.52
CA ASP A 96 16.33 -15.06 13.90
C ASP A 96 15.20 -14.80 14.90
N ALA A 97 14.43 -13.72 14.70
CA ALA A 97 13.27 -13.42 15.52
C ALA A 97 12.19 -14.51 15.40
N ALA A 98 11.91 -15.00 14.19
CA ALA A 98 10.92 -16.04 13.97
C ALA A 98 11.27 -17.37 14.65
N TYR A 99 12.55 -17.75 14.66
CA TYR A 99 13.03 -18.96 15.34
C TYR A 99 13.13 -18.78 16.85
N SER A 100 13.53 -17.60 17.32
CA SER A 100 13.73 -17.33 18.76
C SER A 100 12.42 -17.11 19.52
N PHE A 101 11.47 -16.38 18.93
CA PHE A 101 10.21 -15.98 19.58
C PHE A 101 8.98 -16.70 19.02
N GLY A 102 9.12 -17.40 17.90
CA GLY A 102 8.02 -18.03 17.17
C GLY A 102 7.27 -17.03 16.29
N ALA A 103 7.31 -17.26 14.97
CA ALA A 103 6.64 -16.40 13.99
C ALA A 103 5.14 -16.16 14.26
N ASN A 104 4.46 -17.11 14.93
CA ASN A 104 3.04 -17.02 15.22
C ASN A 104 2.69 -15.97 16.30
N PHE A 105 3.65 -15.63 17.16
CA PHE A 105 3.49 -14.68 18.27
C PHE A 105 4.05 -13.28 17.94
N LEU A 106 4.75 -13.14 16.81
CA LEU A 106 5.30 -11.86 16.35
C LEU A 106 4.23 -10.99 15.68
N GLU A 107 4.51 -9.69 15.59
CA GLU A 107 3.66 -8.68 14.92
C GLU A 107 2.21 -8.60 15.44
N GLY A 108 2.01 -8.79 16.75
CA GLY A 108 0.67 -8.81 17.34
C GLY A 108 -0.13 -10.06 17.00
N GLY A 109 0.51 -11.09 16.45
CA GLY A 109 -0.05 -12.43 16.34
C GLY A 109 -0.26 -13.03 17.71
N THR A 110 -1.45 -13.60 17.94
CA THR A 110 -1.69 -14.46 19.11
C THR A 110 -1.14 -15.86 18.81
N HIS A 111 -2.00 -16.82 18.48
CA HIS A 111 -1.60 -18.17 18.06
C HIS A 111 -1.63 -18.36 16.54
N GLY A 112 -2.21 -17.42 15.79
CA GLY A 112 -2.43 -17.52 14.35
C GLY A 112 -1.40 -16.81 13.47
N GLY A 113 -0.41 -16.12 14.06
CA GLY A 113 0.53 -15.28 13.34
C GLY A 113 -0.01 -13.88 13.05
N GLY A 114 0.90 -12.90 13.03
CA GLY A 114 0.60 -11.53 12.66
C GLY A 114 0.40 -11.35 11.15
N MET A 115 0.38 -10.09 10.71
CA MET A 115 0.04 -9.72 9.33
C MET A 115 0.89 -10.42 8.26
N ARG A 116 2.21 -10.60 8.49
CA ARG A 116 3.08 -11.30 7.52
C ARG A 116 2.79 -12.80 7.44
N VAL A 117 2.54 -13.46 8.57
CA VAL A 117 2.20 -14.89 8.60
C VAL A 117 0.84 -15.13 7.96
N ALA A 118 -0.15 -14.29 8.26
CA ALA A 118 -1.48 -14.37 7.65
C ALA A 118 -1.43 -14.21 6.12
N ALA A 119 -0.61 -13.27 5.63
CA ALA A 119 -0.36 -13.07 4.21
C ALA A 119 0.27 -14.31 3.54
N THR A 120 1.30 -14.88 4.15
CA THR A 120 1.96 -16.10 3.65
C THR A 120 0.99 -17.28 3.64
N ARG A 121 0.24 -17.47 4.72
CA ARG A 121 -0.80 -18.50 4.83
C ARG A 121 -1.86 -18.36 3.75
N TYR A 122 -2.27 -17.13 3.43
CA TYR A 122 -3.21 -16.86 2.34
C TYR A 122 -2.66 -17.36 0.99
N GLY A 123 -1.43 -16.99 0.62
CA GLY A 123 -0.82 -17.47 -0.63
C GLY A 123 -0.74 -19.01 -0.70
N PHE A 124 -0.31 -19.66 0.38
CA PHE A 124 -0.27 -21.12 0.44
C PHE A 124 -1.66 -21.77 0.39
N ALA A 125 -2.68 -21.18 1.02
CA ALA A 125 -4.05 -21.67 0.94
C ALA A 125 -4.59 -21.61 -0.48
N GLN A 126 -4.34 -20.51 -1.20
CA GLN A 126 -4.72 -20.39 -2.62
C GLN A 126 -4.02 -21.43 -3.49
N LEU A 127 -2.73 -21.71 -3.24
CA LEU A 127 -1.98 -22.75 -3.95
C LEU A 127 -2.52 -24.17 -3.64
N ALA A 128 -2.87 -24.44 -2.39
CA ALA A 128 -3.46 -25.71 -1.98
C ALA A 128 -4.85 -25.93 -2.59
N GLU A 129 -5.64 -24.86 -2.73
CA GLU A 129 -6.93 -24.92 -3.44
C GLU A 129 -6.72 -25.15 -4.95
N ALA A 130 -5.72 -24.49 -5.53
CA ALA A 130 -5.35 -24.67 -6.93
C ALA A 130 -4.94 -26.12 -7.25
N SER A 131 -4.18 -26.77 -6.38
CA SER A 131 -3.71 -28.15 -6.58
C SER A 131 -4.85 -29.18 -6.58
N ARG A 132 -5.98 -28.84 -5.94
CA ARG A 132 -7.20 -29.66 -5.90
C ARG A 132 -8.16 -29.36 -7.05
N GLY A 133 -7.79 -28.47 -7.97
CA GLY A 133 -8.67 -27.99 -9.05
C GLY A 133 -9.75 -27.01 -8.56
N GLY A 134 -9.58 -26.42 -7.37
CA GLY A 134 -10.56 -25.55 -6.72
C GLY A 134 -10.59 -24.11 -7.25
N LEU A 135 -9.60 -23.68 -8.03
CA LEU A 135 -9.60 -22.35 -8.67
C LEU A 135 -10.55 -22.31 -9.87
N LYS A 136 -11.84 -22.18 -9.58
CA LYS A 136 -12.88 -21.93 -10.59
C LYS A 136 -13.03 -20.42 -10.82
N PRO A 137 -13.32 -19.98 -12.05
CA PRO A 137 -13.69 -18.59 -12.30
C PRO A 137 -14.87 -18.18 -11.43
N ILE A 138 -14.83 -16.97 -10.88
CA ILE A 138 -15.90 -16.35 -10.10
C ILE A 138 -16.49 -15.25 -10.99
N PRO A 139 -17.63 -15.48 -11.67
CA PRO A 139 -18.18 -14.52 -12.62
C PRO A 139 -18.47 -13.16 -12.00
N GLY A 140 -18.88 -13.12 -10.73
CA GLY A 140 -19.15 -11.87 -10.00
C GLY A 140 -17.91 -10.98 -9.88
N GLU A 141 -16.74 -11.55 -9.61
CA GLU A 141 -15.49 -10.78 -9.52
C GLU A 141 -15.05 -10.27 -10.91
N ALA A 142 -15.19 -11.11 -11.94
CA ALA A 142 -14.92 -10.69 -13.32
C ALA A 142 -15.82 -9.51 -13.75
N ILE A 143 -17.11 -9.58 -13.43
CA ILE A 143 -18.08 -8.50 -13.70
C ILE A 143 -17.68 -7.23 -12.93
N ALA A 144 -17.29 -7.35 -11.66
CA ALA A 144 -16.87 -6.20 -10.84
C ALA A 144 -15.61 -5.52 -11.41
N VAL A 145 -14.64 -6.30 -11.91
CA VAL A 145 -13.43 -5.78 -12.56
C VAL A 145 -13.78 -5.03 -13.84
N ILE A 146 -14.60 -5.62 -14.71
CA ILE A 146 -15.06 -4.98 -15.94
C ILE A 146 -15.81 -3.69 -15.62
N TRP A 147 -16.70 -3.73 -14.62
CA TRP A 147 -17.46 -2.57 -14.20
C TRP A 147 -16.55 -1.45 -13.68
N GLY A 148 -15.56 -1.78 -12.84
CA GLY A 148 -14.58 -0.81 -12.32
C GLY A 148 -13.74 -0.18 -13.44
N MET A 149 -13.34 -0.97 -14.44
CA MET A 149 -12.64 -0.50 -15.64
C MET A 149 -13.52 0.46 -16.46
N VAL A 150 -14.74 0.03 -16.80
CA VAL A 150 -15.70 0.83 -17.59
C VAL A 150 -16.05 2.13 -16.86
N ALA A 151 -16.33 2.08 -15.57
CA ALA A 151 -16.65 3.26 -14.76
C ALA A 151 -15.48 4.25 -14.73
N THR A 152 -14.25 3.77 -14.53
CA THR A 152 -13.06 4.63 -14.47
C THR A 152 -12.73 5.26 -15.83
N ILE A 153 -12.81 4.50 -16.93
CA ILE A 153 -12.64 5.01 -18.29
C ILE A 153 -13.72 6.05 -18.59
N THR A 154 -14.98 5.73 -18.31
CA THR A 154 -16.12 6.64 -18.54
C THR A 154 -15.95 7.94 -17.76
N LEU A 155 -15.61 7.88 -16.48
CA LEU A 155 -15.36 9.07 -15.66
C LEU A 155 -14.17 9.89 -16.18
N THR A 156 -13.14 9.22 -16.71
CA THR A 156 -11.98 9.89 -17.30
C THR A 156 -12.36 10.63 -18.57
N VAL A 157 -13.09 9.98 -19.49
CA VAL A 157 -13.57 10.59 -20.74
C VAL A 157 -14.57 11.71 -20.45
N LEU A 158 -15.52 11.51 -19.54
CA LEU A 158 -16.47 12.56 -19.18
C LEU A 158 -15.76 13.78 -18.58
N ARG A 159 -14.72 13.57 -17.78
CA ARG A 159 -13.94 14.65 -17.18
C ARG A 159 -13.07 15.39 -18.21
N THR A 160 -12.60 14.71 -19.26
CA THR A 160 -11.86 15.38 -20.35
C THR A 160 -12.79 16.16 -21.28
N LEU A 161 -13.99 15.65 -21.54
CA LEU A 161 -14.98 16.30 -22.40
C LEU A 161 -15.78 17.41 -21.67
N ILE A 162 -16.03 17.27 -20.38
CA ILE A 162 -16.82 18.20 -19.56
C ILE A 162 -15.97 18.68 -18.39
N PRO A 163 -15.27 19.83 -18.51
CA PRO A 163 -14.34 20.32 -17.49
C PRO A 163 -14.96 20.59 -16.11
N ARG A 164 -16.28 20.77 -16.03
CA ARG A 164 -17.03 21.01 -14.78
C ARG A 164 -17.78 19.78 -14.26
N PHE A 165 -17.47 18.58 -14.77
CA PHE A 165 -18.12 17.37 -14.31
C PHE A 165 -17.82 17.12 -12.82
N PRO A 166 -18.84 16.91 -11.96
CA PRO A 166 -18.65 16.88 -10.51
C PRO A 166 -17.91 15.63 -10.01
N LEU A 167 -17.98 14.51 -10.74
CA LEU A 167 -17.33 13.26 -10.34
C LEU A 167 -15.91 13.17 -10.91
N HIS A 168 -14.98 12.76 -10.06
CA HIS A 168 -13.58 12.56 -10.43
C HIS A 168 -13.25 11.07 -10.43
N HIS A 169 -12.59 10.57 -11.49
CA HIS A 169 -12.09 9.19 -11.53
C HIS A 169 -11.23 8.83 -10.30
N LEU A 170 -10.41 9.75 -9.76
CA LEU A 170 -9.56 9.49 -8.59
C LEU A 170 -10.41 9.32 -7.33
N GLY A 171 -11.43 10.16 -7.16
CA GLY A 171 -12.37 10.05 -6.05
C GLY A 171 -13.15 8.74 -6.10
N PHE A 172 -13.55 8.30 -7.30
CA PHE A 172 -14.20 7.01 -7.49
C PHE A 172 -13.29 5.85 -7.08
N VAL A 173 -12.04 5.81 -7.55
CA VAL A 173 -11.10 4.73 -7.21
C VAL A 173 -10.78 4.73 -5.71
N ILE A 174 -10.50 5.88 -5.09
CA ILE A 174 -10.25 5.95 -3.64
C ILE A 174 -11.48 5.48 -2.85
N GLY A 175 -12.67 5.90 -3.29
CA GLY A 175 -13.93 5.52 -2.67
C GLY A 175 -14.18 4.00 -2.69
N THR A 176 -13.87 3.34 -3.80
CA THR A 176 -14.10 1.89 -3.96
C THR A 176 -13.00 1.03 -3.33
N THR A 177 -11.76 1.51 -3.22
CA THR A 177 -10.66 0.72 -2.62
C THR A 177 -10.54 0.91 -1.11
N ARG A 178 -10.53 2.17 -0.63
CA ARG A 178 -10.24 2.52 0.77
C ARG A 178 -11.18 3.57 1.35
N GLY A 179 -12.31 3.84 0.69
CA GLY A 179 -13.26 4.86 1.12
C GLY A 179 -13.72 4.69 2.57
N HIS A 180 -13.99 3.46 3.02
CA HIS A 180 -14.44 3.18 4.39
C HIS A 180 -13.41 3.56 5.49
N GLN A 181 -12.11 3.60 5.18
CA GLN A 181 -11.06 4.04 6.11
C GLN A 181 -10.80 5.54 5.98
N ALA A 182 -10.88 6.07 4.76
CA ALA A 182 -10.49 7.44 4.46
C ALA A 182 -11.63 8.47 4.57
N TRP A 183 -12.90 8.03 4.58
CA TRP A 183 -14.04 8.94 4.41
C TRP A 183 -14.10 10.03 5.48
N SER A 184 -13.84 9.70 6.74
CA SER A 184 -13.98 10.64 7.86
C SER A 184 -12.89 11.71 7.80
N GLY A 185 -11.63 11.31 7.54
CA GLY A 185 -10.52 12.23 7.35
C GLY A 185 -10.70 13.13 6.12
N LEU A 186 -11.16 12.57 5.01
CA LEU A 186 -11.47 13.33 3.80
C LEU A 186 -12.65 14.28 3.99
N ALA A 187 -13.71 13.86 4.69
CA ALA A 187 -14.86 14.68 5.02
C ALA A 187 -14.46 15.85 5.95
N LEU A 188 -13.64 15.58 6.97
CA LEU A 188 -13.11 16.61 7.86
C LEU A 188 -12.23 17.59 7.09
N ALA A 189 -11.31 17.11 6.25
CA ALA A 189 -10.46 17.95 5.43
C ALA A 189 -11.29 18.82 4.45
N ALA A 190 -12.33 18.25 3.86
CA ALA A 190 -13.27 18.98 2.99
C ALA A 190 -14.07 20.03 3.77
N ALA A 191 -14.52 19.72 4.98
CA ALA A 191 -15.23 20.66 5.86
C ALA A 191 -14.34 21.83 6.28
N LEU A 192 -13.12 21.54 6.76
CA LEU A 192 -12.14 22.56 7.15
C LEU A 192 -11.74 23.44 5.96
N LYS A 193 -11.49 22.84 4.79
CA LYS A 193 -11.22 23.57 3.55
C LYS A 193 -12.40 24.48 3.17
N SER A 194 -13.62 23.95 3.23
CA SER A 194 -14.82 24.71 2.89
C SER A 194 -15.03 25.88 3.85
N LEU A 195 -14.78 25.67 5.15
CA LEU A 195 -14.86 26.72 6.16
C LEU A 195 -13.80 27.80 5.93
N ALA A 196 -12.54 27.42 5.67
CA ALA A 196 -11.46 28.35 5.38
C ALA A 196 -11.76 29.23 4.15
N ILE A 197 -12.29 28.63 3.09
CA ILE A 197 -12.65 29.37 1.86
C ILE A 197 -13.85 30.28 2.10
N ARG A 198 -14.87 29.84 2.87
CA ARG A 198 -16.05 30.66 3.18
C ARG A 198 -15.74 31.85 4.08
N LEU A 199 -14.85 31.69 5.07
CA LEU A 199 -14.53 32.74 6.04
C LEU A 199 -13.49 33.75 5.55
N GLY A 200 -12.50 33.31 4.77
CA GLY A 200 -11.37 34.17 4.38
C GLY A 200 -10.87 33.98 2.96
N GLY A 201 -11.67 33.34 2.11
CA GLY A 201 -11.35 33.11 0.70
C GLY A 201 -10.12 32.23 0.49
N VAL A 202 -9.58 32.29 -0.73
CA VAL A 202 -8.38 31.52 -1.12
C VAL A 202 -7.13 31.99 -0.37
N GLY A 203 -7.09 33.26 0.07
CA GLY A 203 -5.97 33.82 0.83
C GLY A 203 -5.80 33.16 2.20
N LEU A 204 -6.89 33.01 2.96
CA LEU A 204 -6.86 32.30 4.24
C LEU A 204 -6.52 30.82 4.06
N TYR A 205 -7.09 30.17 3.05
CA TYR A 205 -6.73 28.78 2.73
C TYR A 205 -5.21 28.61 2.53
N ARG A 206 -4.58 29.46 1.70
CA ARG A 206 -3.12 29.40 1.48
C ARG A 206 -2.31 29.63 2.76
N ARG A 207 -2.78 30.48 3.68
CA ARG A 207 -2.13 30.72 4.98
C ARG A 207 -2.27 29.54 5.95
N LEU A 208 -3.34 28.74 5.81
CA LEU A 208 -3.58 27.56 6.65
C LEU A 208 -2.88 26.30 6.12
N VAL A 209 -2.48 26.26 4.84
CA VAL A 209 -1.75 25.11 4.25
C VAL A 209 -0.50 24.73 5.07
N PRO A 210 0.40 25.65 5.45
CA PRO A 210 1.54 25.32 6.30
C PRO A 210 1.15 24.70 7.64
N ALA A 211 0.07 25.20 8.27
CA ALA A 211 -0.43 24.64 9.53
C ALA A 211 -0.96 23.21 9.34
N ALA A 212 -1.69 22.95 8.24
CA ALA A 212 -2.17 21.60 7.92
C ALA A 212 -1.00 20.62 7.68
N ILE A 213 0.04 21.06 6.96
CA ILE A 213 1.28 20.28 6.79
C ILE A 213 1.94 20.03 8.16
N GLY A 214 2.00 21.05 9.03
CA GLY A 214 2.52 20.93 10.39
C GLY A 214 1.75 19.91 11.24
N VAL A 215 0.43 19.83 11.12
CA VAL A 215 -0.40 18.81 11.80
C VAL A 215 -0.06 17.41 11.29
N VAL A 216 0.08 17.24 9.96
CA VAL A 216 0.45 15.94 9.37
C VAL A 216 1.83 15.52 9.85
N ILE A 217 2.84 16.40 9.75
CA ILE A 217 4.20 16.14 10.23
C ILE A 217 4.20 15.87 11.73
N GLY A 218 3.48 16.67 12.51
CA GLY A 218 3.37 16.50 13.96
C GLY A 218 2.75 15.15 14.33
N HIS A 219 1.73 14.71 13.60
CA HIS A 219 1.20 13.37 13.76
C HIS A 219 2.28 12.32 13.48
N PHE A 220 2.99 12.37 12.35
CA PHE A 220 4.08 11.45 12.04
C PHE A 220 5.18 11.42 13.11
N VAL A 221 5.61 12.58 13.60
CA VAL A 221 6.66 12.68 14.62
C VAL A 221 6.20 12.10 15.96
N VAL A 222 5.01 12.48 16.41
CA VAL A 222 4.48 12.02 17.71
C VAL A 222 4.16 10.54 17.66
N SER A 223 3.40 10.11 16.67
CA SER A 223 2.85 8.76 16.62
C SER A 223 3.82 7.73 16.04
N GLY A 224 4.72 8.13 15.13
CA GLY A 224 5.73 7.25 14.54
C GLY A 224 7.12 7.35 15.16
N GLY A 225 7.47 8.49 15.75
CA GLY A 225 8.77 8.68 16.41
C GLY A 225 8.65 8.50 17.92
N ILE A 226 8.03 9.47 18.58
CA ILE A 226 7.98 9.55 20.04
C ILE A 226 7.27 8.33 20.63
N TRP A 227 6.11 7.95 20.08
CA TRP A 227 5.36 6.80 20.57
C TRP A 227 6.11 5.48 20.35
N SER A 228 6.80 5.31 19.22
CA SER A 228 7.61 4.12 18.97
C SER A 228 8.78 4.00 19.95
N ILE A 229 9.45 5.11 20.28
CA ILE A 229 10.49 5.13 21.32
C ILE A 229 9.87 4.80 22.68
N ALA A 230 8.74 5.42 23.02
CA ALA A 230 8.02 5.12 24.26
C ALA A 230 7.58 3.65 24.34
N ALA A 231 7.20 3.02 23.23
CA ALA A 231 6.83 1.60 23.20
C ALA A 231 8.01 0.65 23.45
N VAL A 232 9.23 1.05 23.08
CA VAL A 232 10.44 0.26 23.38
C VAL A 232 10.68 0.22 24.90
N PHE A 233 10.62 1.37 25.56
CA PHE A 233 11.01 1.52 26.98
C PHE A 233 9.85 1.46 27.98
N GLY A 234 8.61 1.70 27.56
CA GLY A 234 7.45 1.91 28.42
C GLY A 234 6.67 0.65 28.81
N GLY A 235 7.09 -0.54 28.36
CA GLY A 235 6.44 -1.81 28.68
C GLY A 235 5.17 -2.09 27.85
N GLU A 236 4.39 -3.09 28.27
CA GLU A 236 3.27 -3.65 27.48
C GLU A 236 2.17 -2.64 27.14
N ALA A 237 1.86 -1.71 28.04
CA ALA A 237 0.81 -0.70 27.83
C ALA A 237 1.08 0.14 26.57
N TYR A 238 2.33 0.55 26.34
CA TYR A 238 2.70 1.36 25.17
C TYR A 238 2.81 0.51 23.89
N ARG A 239 3.12 -0.78 24.00
CA ARG A 239 3.22 -1.71 22.86
C ARG A 239 1.85 -2.13 22.31
N SER A 240 0.81 -2.04 23.13
CA SER A 240 -0.57 -2.38 22.73
C SER A 240 -1.15 -1.43 21.68
N TYR A 241 -0.72 -0.16 21.67
CA TYR A 241 -1.15 0.84 20.70
C TYR A 241 -0.14 0.92 19.56
N GLN A 242 -0.44 0.22 18.47
CA GLN A 242 0.34 0.29 17.23
C GLN A 242 -0.26 1.33 16.28
N VAL A 243 0.55 2.31 15.92
CA VAL A 243 0.14 3.35 14.95
C VAL A 243 0.55 2.91 13.55
N TRP A 244 -0.43 2.83 12.67
CA TRP A 244 -0.24 2.46 11.28
C TRP A 244 -0.49 3.68 10.40
N PHE A 245 0.52 4.09 9.64
CA PHE A 245 0.34 5.12 8.63
C PHE A 245 -0.22 4.50 7.34
N GLY A 246 -1.32 5.10 6.87
CA GLY A 246 -2.21 4.64 5.81
C GLY A 246 -1.86 5.14 4.41
#